data_AF-A0A6C0IAV3-F1
#
_entry.id   AF-A0A6C0IAV3-F1
#
_cell.length_a   1.000
_cell.length_b   1.000
_cell.length_c   1.000
_cell.angle_alpha   90.00
_cell.angle_beta   90.00
_cell.angle_gamma   90.00
#
_symmetry.space_group_name_H-M   'P 1'
#
loop_
_entity.id
_entity.type
_entity.pdbx_description
1 polymer ?
#
loop_
_entity_poly.entity_id
_entity_poly.type
_entity_poly.pdbx_seq_one_letter_code
_entity_poly.pdbx_strand_id
1 'polypeptide(L)'
;MASFQYNPKTQKEDMLTFLSLLPFVLPCKFCRKSLTEYYATDPPSAAMGSAATLSRWLWRIHNCVNDKLRSQGQKVAANPSYKDVEAQYSAYLREGCSRTQFPGWELLFCILDNHPLSKEGRSSKPFSDEAPTTPDDLEKNRLNLLKPEERLTYIEHFFEVLPQILPYKEWTQSWLRHAGPVGAKSIEKGRRKAVAWLYNIRKHMEDDFDLQNKDTYLGVCSTVAAHRSGCSKSTRARTCRRNRTRSN
;
A
#
# COMPACT_ATOMS: atom_id res chain seq x y z
N MET A 1 6.82 9.53 -4.55
CA MET A 1 7.66 9.63 -5.76
C MET A 1 6.84 9.52 -7.03
N ALA A 2 6.11 8.41 -7.28
CA ALA A 2 5.33 8.20 -8.51
C ALA A 2 4.40 9.38 -8.89
N SER A 3 3.68 9.96 -7.93
CA SER A 3 2.79 11.12 -8.17
C SER A 3 3.51 12.38 -8.68
N PHE A 4 4.79 12.56 -8.35
CA PHE A 4 5.58 13.75 -8.71
C PHE A 4 6.21 13.64 -10.11
N GLN A 5 6.32 12.43 -10.68
CA GLN A 5 6.75 12.19 -12.07
C GLN A 5 5.60 11.73 -12.98
N TYR A 6 4.37 11.75 -12.46
CA TYR A 6 3.20 11.28 -13.18
C TYR A 6 2.98 12.03 -14.51
N ASN A 7 2.88 11.27 -15.59
CA ASN A 7 2.53 11.79 -16.90
C ASN A 7 1.08 11.41 -17.26
N PRO A 8 0.14 12.37 -17.27
CA PRO A 8 -1.27 12.08 -17.55
C PRO A 8 -1.55 11.59 -18.97
N LYS A 9 -0.62 11.76 -19.92
CA LYS A 9 -0.81 11.26 -21.28
C LYS A 9 -0.56 9.77 -21.40
N THR A 10 0.31 9.21 -20.57
CA THR A 10 0.78 7.83 -20.72
C THR A 10 0.49 6.95 -19.51
N GLN A 11 0.20 7.53 -18.34
CA GLN A 11 0.06 6.77 -17.08
C GLN A 11 -1.30 6.95 -16.42
N LYS A 12 -2.23 7.71 -17.02
CA LYS A 12 -3.50 8.07 -16.37
C LYS A 12 -4.32 6.86 -15.94
N GLU A 13 -4.46 5.89 -16.84
CA GLU A 13 -5.26 4.68 -16.58
C GLU A 13 -4.58 3.80 -15.51
N ASP A 14 -3.30 3.48 -15.68
CA ASP A 14 -2.54 2.68 -14.71
C ASP A 14 -2.48 3.34 -13.32
N MET A 15 -2.26 4.66 -13.25
CA MET A 15 -2.24 5.40 -12.00
C MET A 15 -3.61 5.40 -11.32
N LEU A 16 -4.69 5.61 -12.07
CA LEU A 16 -6.03 5.57 -11.52
C LEU A 16 -6.39 4.18 -11.01
N THR A 17 -6.04 3.13 -11.78
CA THR A 17 -6.23 1.73 -11.37
C THR A 17 -5.43 1.44 -10.11
N PHE A 18 -4.13 1.75 -10.09
CA PHE A 18 -3.26 1.57 -8.92
C PHE A 18 -3.84 2.22 -7.66
N LEU A 19 -4.23 3.49 -7.75
CA LEU A 19 -4.78 4.22 -6.61
C LEU A 19 -6.13 3.67 -6.16
N SER A 20 -6.98 3.23 -7.10
CA SER A 20 -8.29 2.63 -6.80
C SER A 20 -8.19 1.26 -6.15
N LEU A 21 -7.07 0.55 -6.32
CA LEU A 21 -6.80 -0.74 -5.67
C LEU A 21 -6.32 -0.59 -4.22
N LEU A 22 -5.71 0.55 -3.85
CA LEU A 22 -5.17 0.79 -2.50
C LEU A 22 -6.17 0.48 -1.37
N PRO A 23 -7.44 0.95 -1.39
CA PRO A 23 -8.40 0.63 -0.34
C PRO A 23 -8.62 -0.86 -0.10
N PHE A 24 -8.35 -1.72 -1.09
CA PHE A 24 -8.58 -3.16 -1.00
C PHE A 24 -7.37 -3.93 -0.44
N VAL A 25 -6.16 -3.41 -0.65
CA VAL A 25 -4.92 -4.14 -0.39
C VAL A 25 -4.19 -3.73 0.90
N LEU A 26 -4.54 -2.59 1.51
CA LEU A 26 -3.85 -2.15 2.73
C LEU A 26 -3.87 -3.23 3.83
N PRO A 27 -2.76 -3.41 4.58
CA PRO A 27 -2.55 -4.52 5.53
C PRO A 27 -3.29 -4.33 6.87
N CYS A 28 -4.40 -3.60 6.85
CA CYS A 28 -5.21 -3.26 8.01
C CYS A 28 -6.63 -2.96 7.59
N LYS A 29 -7.61 -3.68 8.15
CA LYS A 29 -9.03 -3.44 7.85
C LYS A 29 -9.51 -2.03 8.20
N PHE A 30 -8.99 -1.41 9.26
CA PHE A 30 -9.34 -0.03 9.61
C PHE A 30 -8.80 0.98 8.60
N CYS A 31 -7.58 0.75 8.09
CA CYS A 31 -6.99 1.61 7.07
C CYS A 31 -7.74 1.47 5.74
N ARG A 32 -8.13 0.25 5.38
CA ARG A 32 -8.99 -0.02 4.22
C ARG A 32 -10.32 0.73 4.31
N LYS A 33 -11.05 0.56 5.42
CA LYS A 33 -12.30 1.28 5.68
C LYS A 33 -12.14 2.79 5.55
N SER A 34 -11.19 3.38 6.26
CA SER A 34 -11.00 4.83 6.24
C SER A 34 -10.59 5.35 4.86
N LEU A 35 -9.74 4.62 4.12
CA LEU A 35 -9.37 5.04 2.77
C LEU A 35 -10.55 4.95 1.80
N THR A 36 -11.39 3.91 1.91
CA THR A 36 -12.66 3.84 1.17
C THR A 36 -13.54 5.06 1.46
N GLU A 37 -13.69 5.43 2.74
CA GLU A 37 -14.50 6.59 3.14
C GLU A 37 -13.90 7.91 2.63
N TYR A 38 -12.57 8.08 2.66
CA TYR A 38 -11.93 9.27 2.10
C TYR A 38 -12.13 9.37 0.58
N TYR A 39 -12.00 8.26 -0.14
CA TYR A 39 -12.17 8.23 -1.60
C TYR A 39 -13.61 8.49 -2.04
N ALA A 40 -14.61 8.18 -1.20
CA ALA A 40 -15.99 8.57 -1.47
C ALA A 40 -16.17 10.10 -1.52
N THR A 41 -15.33 10.84 -0.78
CA THR A 41 -15.39 12.31 -0.70
C THR A 41 -14.37 13.04 -1.58
N ASP A 42 -13.18 12.48 -1.78
CA ASP A 42 -12.08 13.05 -2.59
C ASP A 42 -11.50 11.95 -3.50
N PRO A 43 -12.22 11.55 -4.57
CA PRO A 43 -11.82 10.41 -5.40
C PRO A 43 -10.55 10.69 -6.22
N PRO A 44 -9.69 9.69 -6.46
CA PRO A 44 -8.44 9.87 -7.22
C PRO A 44 -8.67 10.38 -8.65
N SER A 45 -9.80 10.03 -9.28
CA SER A 45 -10.15 10.45 -10.65
C SER A 45 -10.16 11.97 -10.82
N ALA A 46 -10.54 12.72 -9.78
CA ALA A 46 -10.55 14.19 -9.79
C ALA A 46 -9.13 14.80 -9.81
N ALA A 47 -8.10 14.02 -9.50
CA ALA A 47 -6.72 14.50 -9.39
C ALA A 47 -5.83 14.14 -10.59
N MET A 48 -6.37 13.41 -11.58
CA MET A 48 -5.60 12.84 -12.70
C MET A 48 -5.12 13.83 -13.77
N GLY A 49 -5.39 15.13 -13.63
CA GLY A 49 -5.08 16.14 -14.66
C GLY A 49 -3.59 16.43 -14.87
N SER A 50 -2.76 16.28 -13.84
CA SER A 50 -1.32 16.57 -13.87
C SER A 50 -0.59 15.96 -12.67
N ALA A 51 0.76 15.93 -12.70
CA ALA A 51 1.57 15.58 -11.54
C ALA A 51 1.28 16.49 -10.33
N ALA A 52 1.07 17.79 -10.56
CA ALA A 52 0.80 18.76 -9.51
C ALA A 52 -0.57 18.54 -8.84
N THR A 53 -1.62 18.24 -9.61
CA THR A 53 -2.94 17.93 -9.04
C THR A 53 -2.92 16.61 -8.29
N LEU A 54 -2.23 15.60 -8.83
CA LEU A 54 -2.13 14.28 -8.22
C LEU A 54 -1.33 14.29 -6.91
N SER A 55 -0.17 14.93 -6.89
CA SER A 55 0.66 15.04 -5.69
C SER A 55 -0.04 15.84 -4.58
N ARG A 56 -0.75 16.92 -4.91
CA ARG A 56 -1.58 17.67 -3.94
C ARG A 56 -2.72 16.83 -3.39
N TRP A 57 -3.40 16.05 -4.23
CA TRP A 57 -4.44 15.12 -3.78
C TRP A 57 -3.87 14.08 -2.80
N LEU A 58 -2.73 13.46 -3.13
CA LEU A 58 -2.10 12.48 -2.24
C LEU A 58 -1.67 13.10 -0.91
N TRP A 59 -1.19 14.35 -0.93
CA TRP A 59 -0.90 15.13 0.29
C TRP A 59 -2.16 15.34 1.15
N ARG A 60 -3.31 15.69 0.54
CA ARG A 60 -4.59 15.82 1.27
C ARG A 60 -5.03 14.50 1.89
N ILE A 61 -5.01 13.41 1.12
CA ILE A 61 -5.37 12.06 1.62
C ILE A 61 -4.46 11.65 2.77
N HIS A 62 -3.16 11.93 2.70
CA HIS A 62 -2.23 11.67 3.80
C HIS A 62 -2.60 12.47 5.06
N ASN A 63 -2.97 13.75 4.90
CA ASN A 63 -3.40 14.58 6.01
C ASN A 63 -4.70 14.07 6.66
N CYS A 64 -5.65 13.52 5.89
CA CYS A 64 -6.83 12.87 6.45
C CYS A 64 -6.46 11.71 7.40
N VAL A 65 -5.43 10.93 7.05
CA VAL A 65 -4.90 9.87 7.93
C VAL A 65 -4.26 10.45 9.19
N ASN A 66 -3.46 11.51 9.07
CA ASN A 66 -2.86 12.17 10.23
C ASN A 66 -3.93 12.72 11.19
N ASP A 67 -4.96 13.37 10.66
CA ASP A 67 -6.07 13.94 11.43
C ASP A 67 -6.84 12.84 12.16
N LYS A 68 -7.11 11.72 11.48
CA LYS A 68 -7.69 10.53 12.11
C LYS A 68 -6.81 9.97 13.22
N LEU A 69 -5.50 9.86 13.03
CA LEU A 69 -4.61 9.35 14.07
C LEU A 69 -4.56 10.29 15.28
N ARG A 70 -4.53 11.61 15.06
CA ARG A 70 -4.57 12.61 16.13
C ARG A 70 -5.89 12.58 16.90
N SER A 71 -7.03 12.48 16.22
CA SER A 71 -8.33 12.32 16.88
C SER A 71 -8.47 11.01 17.66
N GLN A 72 -7.56 10.05 17.42
CA GLN A 72 -7.44 8.79 18.15
C GLN A 72 -6.37 8.83 19.27
N GLY A 73 -5.85 10.02 19.60
CA GLY A 73 -4.86 10.22 20.66
C GLY A 73 -3.45 9.76 20.32
N GLN A 74 -3.14 9.52 19.04
CA GLN A 74 -1.78 9.19 18.61
C GLN A 74 -0.95 10.48 18.51
N LYS A 75 0.30 10.41 18.97
CA LYS A 75 1.27 11.51 18.84
C LYS A 75 1.78 11.56 17.40
N VAL A 76 1.08 12.29 16.54
CA VAL A 76 1.47 12.57 15.15
C VAL A 76 1.87 14.03 15.05
N ALA A 77 2.99 14.32 14.39
CA ALA A 77 3.47 15.67 14.15
C ALA A 77 2.45 16.48 13.33
N ALA A 78 2.60 17.81 13.33
CA ALA A 78 1.82 18.67 12.45
C ALA A 78 2.05 18.30 10.97
N ASN A 79 1.01 18.47 10.16
CA ASN A 79 1.11 18.22 8.72
C ASN A 79 2.17 19.16 8.11
N PRO A 80 3.15 18.65 7.35
CA PRO A 80 4.08 19.50 6.63
C PRO A 80 3.34 20.30 5.56
N SER A 81 3.88 21.48 5.20
CA SER A 81 3.33 22.23 4.08
C SER A 81 3.51 21.43 2.78
N TYR A 82 2.62 21.63 1.81
CA TYR A 82 2.78 20.97 0.50
C TYR A 82 4.12 21.34 -0.15
N LYS A 83 4.59 22.58 0.05
CA LYS A 83 5.89 23.05 -0.47
C LYS A 83 7.05 22.24 0.10
N ASP A 84 7.04 21.92 1.39
CA ASP A 84 8.09 21.11 2.01
C ASP A 84 8.08 19.67 1.49
N VAL A 85 6.88 19.10 1.32
CA VAL A 85 6.72 17.75 0.75
C VAL A 85 7.20 17.70 -0.70
N GLU A 86 6.82 18.69 -1.51
CA GLU A 86 7.28 18.82 -2.90
C GLU A 86 8.80 18.94 -2.96
N ALA A 87 9.41 19.82 -2.16
CA ALA A 87 10.85 19.97 -2.09
C ALA A 87 11.57 18.66 -1.70
N GLN A 88 11.05 17.93 -0.70
CA GLN A 88 11.61 16.66 -0.27
C GLN A 88 11.55 15.61 -1.39
N TYR A 89 10.40 15.41 -2.03
CA TYR A 89 10.28 14.41 -3.09
C TYR A 89 11.04 14.81 -4.36
N SER A 90 11.12 16.09 -4.69
CA SER A 90 11.99 16.57 -5.77
C SER A 90 13.47 16.33 -5.47
N ALA A 91 13.90 16.40 -4.21
CA ALA A 91 15.27 16.03 -3.83
C ALA A 91 15.54 14.54 -4.09
N TYR A 92 14.65 13.65 -3.63
CA TYR A 92 14.79 12.21 -3.91
C TYR A 92 14.79 11.88 -5.40
N LEU A 93 13.97 12.57 -6.20
CA LEU A 93 13.94 12.36 -7.64
C LEU A 93 15.24 12.78 -8.34
N ARG A 94 15.97 13.76 -7.78
CA ARG A 94 17.27 14.20 -8.32
C ARG A 94 18.41 13.23 -8.03
N GLU A 95 18.27 12.36 -7.02
CA GLU A 95 19.24 11.30 -6.74
C GLU A 95 19.26 10.23 -7.86
N GLY A 96 18.19 10.16 -8.66
CA GLY A 96 18.09 9.23 -9.79
C GLY A 96 17.57 7.85 -9.39
N CYS A 97 17.80 6.87 -10.27
CA CYS A 97 17.25 5.52 -10.15
C CYS A 97 18.25 4.47 -9.63
N SER A 98 19.53 4.83 -9.49
CA SER A 98 20.61 3.95 -9.04
C SER A 98 21.27 4.51 -7.79
N ARG A 99 21.86 3.64 -6.96
CA ARG A 99 22.50 4.01 -5.68
C ARG A 99 21.61 4.82 -4.74
N THR A 100 20.30 4.65 -4.86
CA THR A 100 19.28 5.28 -4.01
C THR A 100 18.53 4.21 -3.20
N GLN A 101 17.61 4.65 -2.34
CA GLN A 101 16.65 3.77 -1.69
C GLN A 101 15.36 3.75 -2.51
N PHE A 102 14.87 2.56 -2.84
CA PHE A 102 13.50 2.37 -3.31
C PHE A 102 12.55 2.52 -2.11
N PRO A 103 11.72 3.57 -2.05
CA PRO A 103 10.77 3.71 -0.96
C PRO A 103 9.59 2.77 -1.16
N GLY A 104 9.06 2.24 -0.07
CA GLY A 104 7.81 1.49 -0.08
C GLY A 104 7.96 -0.03 -0.10
N TRP A 105 9.17 -0.60 -0.12
CA TRP A 105 9.37 -2.04 0.10
C TRP A 105 8.62 -2.54 1.33
N GLU A 106 8.71 -1.81 2.45
CA GLU A 106 7.99 -2.14 3.69
C GLU A 106 6.49 -2.27 3.47
N LEU A 107 5.86 -1.34 2.75
CA LEU A 107 4.44 -1.39 2.44
C LEU A 107 4.11 -2.61 1.59
N LEU A 108 4.88 -2.86 0.52
CA LEU A 108 4.67 -3.99 -0.38
C LEU A 108 4.78 -5.33 0.36
N PHE A 109 5.79 -5.50 1.22
CA PHE A 109 5.91 -6.69 2.05
C PHE A 109 4.80 -6.79 3.09
N CYS A 110 4.37 -5.68 3.71
CA CYS A 110 3.24 -5.70 4.64
C CYS A 110 1.93 -6.14 3.96
N ILE A 111 1.69 -5.72 2.71
CA ILE A 111 0.53 -6.15 1.93
C ILE A 111 0.55 -7.67 1.75
N LEU A 112 1.67 -8.24 1.28
CA LEU A 112 1.78 -9.69 1.04
C LEU A 112 1.83 -10.51 2.34
N ASP A 113 2.39 -9.97 3.43
CA ASP A 113 2.36 -10.62 4.74
C ASP A 113 0.94 -10.65 5.33
N ASN A 114 0.11 -9.64 5.04
CA ASN A 114 -1.33 -9.62 5.33
C ASN A 114 -2.15 -10.47 4.34
N HIS A 115 -1.61 -11.61 3.90
CA HIS A 115 -2.21 -12.45 2.88
C HIS A 115 -3.65 -12.87 3.23
N PRO A 116 -4.65 -12.75 2.33
CA PRO A 116 -6.04 -13.10 2.60
C PRO A 116 -6.23 -14.57 2.99
N LEU A 117 -5.51 -15.47 2.32
CA LEU A 117 -5.53 -16.91 2.59
C LEU A 117 -4.73 -17.34 3.85
N SER A 118 -4.15 -16.41 4.61
CA SER A 118 -3.52 -16.72 5.90
C SER A 118 -4.57 -17.02 6.99
N LYS A 119 -4.14 -17.59 8.12
CA LYS A 119 -5.02 -17.82 9.28
C LYS A 119 -5.64 -16.50 9.75
N GLU A 120 -4.86 -15.44 9.80
CA GLU A 120 -5.31 -14.10 10.21
C GLU A 120 -6.26 -13.48 9.19
N GLY A 121 -6.00 -13.65 7.89
CA GLY A 121 -6.87 -13.16 6.82
C GLY A 121 -8.24 -13.84 6.83
N ARG A 122 -8.26 -15.19 6.87
CA ARG A 122 -9.50 -15.99 6.94
C ARG A 122 -10.33 -15.77 8.20
N SER A 123 -9.69 -15.35 9.31
CA SER A 123 -10.36 -15.07 10.58
C SER A 123 -10.62 -13.58 10.83
N SER A 124 -10.43 -12.72 9.83
CA SER A 124 -10.70 -11.28 9.97
C SER A 124 -12.19 -11.03 10.13
N LYS A 125 -12.58 -10.41 11.25
CA LYS A 125 -13.98 -10.14 11.57
C LYS A 125 -14.54 -8.90 10.83
N PRO A 126 -15.81 -8.91 10.43
CA PRO A 126 -16.53 -7.71 9.99
C PRO A 126 -16.54 -6.59 11.05
N PHE A 127 -16.91 -5.38 10.65
CA PHE A 127 -17.11 -4.28 11.61
C PHE A 127 -18.47 -4.32 12.31
N SER A 128 -19.51 -4.70 11.57
CA SER A 128 -20.87 -4.92 12.06
C SER A 128 -21.41 -6.20 11.42
N ASP A 129 -22.48 -6.74 11.99
CA ASP A 129 -23.24 -7.86 11.42
C ASP A 129 -24.27 -7.37 10.37
N GLU A 130 -24.25 -6.07 10.05
CA GLU A 130 -25.13 -5.46 9.06
C GLU A 130 -24.80 -5.99 7.67
N ALA A 131 -25.84 -6.36 6.92
CA ALA A 131 -25.71 -6.66 5.51
C ALA A 131 -25.28 -5.39 4.75
N PRO A 132 -24.45 -5.52 3.69
CA PRO A 132 -24.08 -4.37 2.89
C PRO A 132 -25.33 -3.79 2.22
N THR A 133 -25.44 -2.46 2.19
CA THR A 133 -26.58 -1.77 1.58
C THR A 133 -26.61 -1.91 0.06
N THR A 134 -25.44 -2.17 -0.53
CA THR A 134 -25.26 -2.43 -1.96
C THR A 134 -24.40 -3.68 -2.15
N PRO A 135 -24.58 -4.44 -3.25
CA PRO A 135 -23.81 -5.65 -3.50
C PRO A 135 -22.37 -5.36 -3.99
N ASP A 136 -21.97 -4.10 -4.07
CA ASP A 136 -20.67 -3.71 -4.63
C ASP A 136 -19.50 -4.02 -3.68
N ASP A 137 -18.32 -4.19 -4.27
CA ASP A 137 -17.13 -4.58 -3.52
C ASP A 137 -16.56 -3.44 -2.67
N LEU A 138 -16.87 -2.17 -2.97
CA LEU A 138 -16.44 -1.03 -2.15
C LEU A 138 -17.12 -1.08 -0.78
N GLU A 139 -18.43 -1.35 -0.75
CA GLU A 139 -19.20 -1.48 0.48
C GLU A 139 -18.80 -2.74 1.26
N LYS A 140 -18.64 -3.88 0.58
CA LYS A 140 -18.06 -5.09 1.20
C LYS A 140 -16.69 -4.79 1.79
N ASN A 141 -15.83 -4.02 1.11
CA ASN A 141 -14.52 -3.68 1.63
C ASN A 141 -14.61 -2.76 2.85
N ARG A 142 -15.49 -1.75 2.82
CA ARG A 142 -15.76 -0.81 3.92
C ARG A 142 -16.21 -1.52 5.19
N LEU A 143 -17.05 -2.56 5.06
CA LEU A 143 -17.57 -3.38 6.15
C LEU A 143 -16.66 -4.57 6.54
N ASN A 144 -15.56 -4.77 5.79
CA ASN A 144 -14.66 -5.94 5.90
C ASN A 144 -15.40 -7.29 5.70
N LEU A 145 -16.26 -7.34 4.69
CA LEU A 145 -17.06 -8.50 4.28
C LEU A 145 -16.52 -9.23 3.05
N LEU A 146 -15.55 -8.67 2.31
CA LEU A 146 -14.91 -9.38 1.19
C LEU A 146 -14.32 -10.71 1.64
N LYS A 147 -14.68 -11.78 0.95
CA LYS A 147 -14.11 -13.12 1.13
C LYS A 147 -12.61 -13.10 0.83
N PRO A 148 -11.83 -14.02 1.42
CA PRO A 148 -10.40 -14.11 1.17
C PRO A 148 -10.04 -14.22 -0.33
N GLU A 149 -10.83 -14.99 -1.08
CA GLU A 149 -10.64 -15.22 -2.51
C GLU A 149 -10.97 -13.97 -3.34
N GLU A 150 -12.05 -13.25 -2.98
CA GLU A 150 -12.37 -11.95 -3.60
C GLU A 150 -11.27 -10.93 -3.32
N ARG A 151 -10.71 -10.88 -2.10
CA ARG A 151 -9.62 -9.95 -1.78
C ARG A 151 -8.32 -10.29 -2.49
N LEU A 152 -8.09 -11.56 -2.78
CA LEU A 152 -6.88 -12.02 -3.44
C LEU A 152 -6.75 -11.41 -4.85
N THR A 153 -7.86 -11.32 -5.59
CA THR A 153 -7.86 -10.74 -6.95
C THR A 153 -7.41 -9.28 -6.95
N TYR A 154 -7.82 -8.50 -5.95
CA TYR A 154 -7.36 -7.11 -5.79
C TYR A 154 -5.86 -7.01 -5.49
N ILE A 155 -5.31 -7.95 -4.72
CA ILE A 155 -3.87 -7.99 -4.43
C ILE A 155 -3.08 -8.36 -5.68
N GLU A 156 -3.52 -9.35 -6.44
CA GLU A 156 -2.89 -9.76 -7.69
C GLU A 156 -2.87 -8.61 -8.69
N HIS A 157 -4.01 -7.96 -8.91
CA HIS A 157 -4.13 -6.83 -9.81
C HIS A 157 -3.29 -5.63 -9.34
N PHE A 158 -3.18 -5.41 -8.03
CA PHE A 158 -2.32 -4.35 -7.49
C PHE A 158 -0.85 -4.57 -7.85
N PHE A 159 -0.35 -5.79 -7.72
CA PHE A 159 1.04 -6.13 -8.05
C PHE A 159 1.29 -6.23 -9.57
N GLU A 160 0.25 -6.46 -10.37
CA GLU A 160 0.32 -6.41 -11.83
C GLU A 160 0.49 -4.96 -12.34
N VAL A 161 -0.25 -4.00 -11.78
CA VAL A 161 -0.24 -2.59 -12.22
C VAL A 161 0.92 -1.80 -11.59
N LEU A 162 1.40 -2.19 -10.40
CA LEU A 162 2.50 -1.53 -9.70
C LEU A 162 3.73 -1.19 -10.56
N PRO A 163 4.30 -2.09 -11.41
CA PRO A 163 5.45 -1.73 -12.25
C PRO A 163 5.18 -0.56 -13.20
N GLN A 164 3.94 -0.36 -13.66
CA GLN A 164 3.60 0.67 -14.66
C GLN A 164 3.63 2.09 -14.09
N ILE A 165 3.48 2.21 -12.77
CA ILE A 165 3.45 3.50 -12.06
C ILE A 165 4.77 3.81 -11.35
N LEU A 166 5.80 2.98 -11.52
CA LEU A 166 7.12 3.26 -10.94
C LEU A 166 7.72 4.55 -11.52
N PRO A 167 8.46 5.33 -10.71
CA PRO A 167 8.99 6.63 -11.11
C PRO A 167 10.00 6.56 -12.26
N TYR A 168 10.72 5.43 -12.38
CA TYR A 168 11.78 5.24 -13.36
C TYR A 168 11.48 4.06 -14.27
N LYS A 169 11.67 4.23 -15.57
CA LYS A 169 11.45 3.18 -16.58
C LYS A 169 12.36 1.99 -16.34
N GLU A 170 13.56 2.24 -15.85
CA GLU A 170 14.56 1.23 -15.48
C GLU A 170 14.01 0.34 -14.35
N TRP A 171 13.37 0.93 -13.34
CA TRP A 171 12.72 0.15 -12.27
C TRP A 171 11.57 -0.68 -12.80
N THR A 172 10.73 -0.14 -13.70
CA THR A 172 9.68 -0.90 -14.40
C THR A 172 10.27 -2.10 -15.15
N GLN A 173 11.33 -1.89 -15.93
CA GLN A 173 11.96 -2.95 -16.72
C GLN A 173 12.60 -4.03 -15.85
N SER A 174 13.33 -3.65 -14.80
CA SER A 174 13.93 -4.60 -13.85
C SER A 174 12.85 -5.37 -13.10
N TRP A 175 11.80 -4.69 -12.61
CA TRP A 175 10.66 -5.35 -11.98
C TRP A 175 10.04 -6.41 -12.90
N LEU A 176 9.71 -6.04 -14.14
CA LEU A 176 9.07 -6.95 -15.10
C LEU A 176 9.98 -8.13 -15.47
N ARG A 177 11.29 -7.88 -15.59
CA ARG A 177 12.31 -8.94 -15.84
C ARG A 177 12.33 -9.98 -14.73
N HIS A 178 12.27 -9.55 -13.48
CA HIS A 178 12.48 -10.42 -12.31
C HIS A 178 11.19 -10.93 -11.67
N ALA A 179 10.04 -10.29 -11.92
CA ALA A 179 8.74 -10.75 -11.46
C ALA A 179 8.34 -12.08 -12.11
N GLY A 180 8.79 -12.30 -13.36
CA GLY A 180 8.52 -13.48 -14.17
C GLY A 180 7.02 -13.69 -14.48
N PRO A 181 6.68 -14.78 -15.20
CA PRO A 181 5.28 -15.18 -15.44
C PRO A 181 4.58 -15.71 -14.16
N VAL A 182 5.22 -15.59 -12.99
CA VAL A 182 4.84 -16.24 -11.74
C VAL A 182 4.38 -15.22 -10.68
N GLY A 183 4.04 -13.98 -11.07
CA GLY A 183 3.47 -12.97 -10.17
C GLY A 183 2.18 -13.44 -9.49
N ALA A 184 1.09 -13.57 -10.26
CA ALA A 184 -0.21 -14.05 -9.75
C ALA A 184 -0.11 -15.47 -9.14
N LYS A 185 0.51 -16.42 -9.85
CA LYS A 185 0.66 -17.81 -9.39
C LYS A 185 1.45 -17.98 -8.10
N SER A 186 2.35 -17.05 -7.74
CA SER A 186 3.08 -17.11 -6.46
C SER A 186 2.25 -16.56 -5.31
N ILE A 187 1.43 -15.53 -5.58
CA ILE A 187 0.53 -14.93 -4.60
C ILE A 187 -0.56 -15.96 -4.22
N GLU A 188 -1.18 -16.63 -5.20
CA GLU A 188 -2.20 -17.68 -4.96
C GLU A 188 -1.74 -18.80 -4.02
N LYS A 189 -0.44 -19.14 -4.04
CA LYS A 189 0.17 -20.20 -3.21
C LYS A 189 0.33 -19.81 -1.74
N GLY A 190 -0.08 -18.61 -1.37
CA GLY A 190 -0.17 -18.14 0.01
C GLY A 190 1.04 -17.34 0.49
N ARG A 191 0.89 -16.76 1.69
CA ARG A 191 1.80 -15.78 2.32
C ARG A 191 3.29 -16.04 2.10
N ARG A 192 3.78 -17.26 2.41
CA ARG A 192 5.22 -17.57 2.34
C ARG A 192 5.76 -17.46 0.92
N LYS A 193 5.01 -17.96 -0.07
CA LYS A 193 5.42 -17.93 -1.48
C LYS A 193 5.31 -16.52 -2.05
N ALA A 194 4.26 -15.78 -1.69
CA ALA A 194 4.11 -14.38 -2.06
C ALA A 194 5.28 -13.50 -1.55
N VAL A 195 5.62 -13.60 -0.27
CA VAL A 195 6.73 -12.83 0.33
C VAL A 195 8.09 -13.23 -0.26
N ALA A 196 8.32 -14.53 -0.50
CA ALA A 196 9.55 -15.00 -1.15
C ALA A 196 9.68 -14.49 -2.60
N TRP A 197 8.57 -14.46 -3.34
CA TRP A 197 8.53 -13.90 -4.70
C TRP A 197 8.90 -12.40 -4.71
N LEU A 198 8.29 -11.59 -3.84
CA LEU A 198 8.62 -10.17 -3.74
C LEU A 198 10.06 -9.92 -3.30
N TYR A 199 10.59 -10.77 -2.41
CA TYR A 199 11.99 -10.70 -2.01
C TYR A 199 12.95 -10.97 -3.16
N ASN A 200 12.63 -11.93 -4.05
CA ASN A 200 13.46 -12.18 -5.22
C ASN A 200 13.48 -10.97 -6.17
N ILE A 201 12.33 -10.31 -6.39
CA ILE A 201 12.29 -9.07 -7.18
C ILE A 201 13.17 -8.00 -6.53
N ARG A 202 13.00 -7.76 -5.22
CA ARG A 202 13.81 -6.78 -4.49
C ARG A 202 15.30 -7.04 -4.62
N LYS A 203 15.74 -8.27 -4.36
CA LYS A 203 17.15 -8.65 -4.43
C LYS A 203 17.74 -8.32 -5.80
N HIS A 204 17.05 -8.68 -6.87
CA HIS A 204 17.54 -8.41 -8.22
C HIS A 204 17.49 -6.92 -8.59
N MET A 205 16.49 -6.17 -8.13
CA MET A 205 16.49 -4.71 -8.31
C MET A 205 17.62 -4.03 -7.52
N GLU A 206 17.93 -4.53 -6.33
CA GLU A 206 19.08 -4.07 -5.53
C GLU A 206 20.40 -4.33 -6.27
N ASP A 207 20.54 -5.48 -6.92
CA ASP A 207 21.72 -5.82 -7.72
C ASP A 207 21.79 -4.99 -9.02
N ASP A 208 20.68 -4.84 -9.76
CA ASP A 208 20.63 -4.12 -11.05
C ASP A 208 21.00 -2.63 -10.93
N PHE A 209 20.70 -2.00 -9.79
CA PHE A 209 20.83 -0.55 -9.60
C PHE A 209 21.72 -0.15 -8.40
N ASP A 210 22.40 -1.12 -7.77
CA ASP A 210 23.18 -0.93 -6.54
C ASP A 210 22.36 -0.18 -5.46
N LEU A 211 21.10 -0.59 -5.27
CA LEU A 211 20.21 0.09 -4.33
C LEU A 211 20.71 -0.09 -2.89
N GLN A 212 20.43 0.92 -2.07
CA GLN A 212 20.90 0.97 -0.69
C GLN A 212 19.99 0.24 0.30
N ASN A 213 18.91 -0.39 -0.16
CA ASN A 213 17.94 -1.08 0.68
C ASN A 213 18.47 -2.40 1.29
N LYS A 214 19.78 -2.68 1.32
CA LYS A 214 20.35 -4.01 1.64
C LYS A 214 19.83 -4.57 2.97
N ASP A 215 19.09 -5.69 2.90
CA ASP A 215 18.63 -6.47 4.06
C ASP A 215 18.53 -7.95 3.69
N THR A 216 18.57 -8.84 4.69
CA THR A 216 18.38 -10.28 4.49
C THR A 216 16.90 -10.65 4.48
N TYR A 217 16.53 -11.75 3.84
CA TYR A 217 15.14 -12.27 3.88
C TYR A 217 14.58 -12.36 5.31
N LEU A 218 15.39 -12.83 6.25
CA LEU A 218 15.00 -12.94 7.66
C LEU A 218 14.81 -11.56 8.30
N GLY A 219 15.66 -10.59 7.97
CA GLY A 219 15.52 -9.20 8.38
C GLY A 219 14.22 -8.59 7.90
N VAL A 220 13.89 -8.78 6.61
CA VAL A 220 12.61 -8.35 6.04
C VAL A 220 11.42 -8.98 6.76
N CYS A 221 11.45 -10.30 6.98
CA CYS A 221 10.40 -10.99 7.73
C CYS A 221 10.24 -10.44 9.15
N SER A 222 11.34 -10.12 9.83
CA SER A 222 11.34 -9.52 11.18
C SER A 222 10.71 -8.13 11.17
N THR A 223 11.16 -7.25 10.28
CA THR A 223 10.63 -5.89 10.11
C THR A 223 9.14 -5.90 9.83
N VAL A 224 8.70 -6.72 8.87
CA VAL A 224 7.29 -6.83 8.49
C VAL A 224 6.44 -7.37 9.65
N ALA A 225 6.96 -8.34 10.41
CA ALA A 225 6.27 -8.84 11.60
C ALA A 225 6.05 -7.75 12.66
N ALA A 226 6.98 -6.80 12.81
CA ALA A 226 6.84 -5.66 13.72
C ALA A 226 5.72 -4.69 13.30
N HIS A 227 5.41 -4.59 12.00
CA HIS A 227 4.34 -3.75 11.47
C HIS A 227 2.95 -4.41 11.45
N ARG A 228 2.83 -5.67 11.92
CA ARG A 228 1.53 -6.36 11.95
C ARG A 228 0.53 -5.63 12.84
N SER A 229 -0.54 -5.17 12.22
CA SER A 229 -1.60 -4.39 12.88
C SER A 229 -2.37 -5.14 13.98
N GLY A 230 -2.32 -6.47 14.01
CA GLY A 230 -3.08 -7.32 14.96
C GLY A 230 -4.60 -7.09 14.93
N CYS A 231 -5.11 -6.37 13.92
CA CYS A 231 -6.45 -5.81 13.94
C CYS A 231 -7.55 -6.78 13.49
N SER A 232 -7.18 -7.92 12.91
CA SER A 232 -8.11 -8.88 12.30
C SER A 232 -9.26 -9.27 13.22
N LYS A 233 -8.96 -9.53 14.51
CA LYS A 233 -9.94 -9.96 15.52
C LYS A 233 -10.75 -8.83 16.16
N SER A 234 -10.32 -7.59 16.06
CA SER A 234 -10.93 -6.47 16.78
C SER A 234 -12.13 -5.90 16.04
N THR A 235 -13.30 -5.86 16.67
CA THR A 235 -14.50 -5.20 16.13
C THR A 235 -14.69 -3.79 16.71
N ARG A 236 -14.21 -3.55 17.95
CA ARG A 236 -14.41 -2.29 18.70
C ARG A 236 -13.31 -1.23 18.50
N ALA A 237 -12.11 -1.64 18.11
CA ALA A 237 -11.02 -0.68 17.90
C ALA A 237 -11.32 0.25 16.71
N ARG A 238 -10.74 1.45 16.72
CA ARG A 238 -10.86 2.43 15.61
C ARG A 238 -9.53 2.59 14.84
N THR A 239 -8.48 1.89 15.26
CA THR A 239 -7.12 2.02 14.73
C THR A 239 -6.33 0.71 14.81
N CYS A 240 -5.36 0.55 13.91
CA CYS A 240 -4.35 -0.51 14.00
C CYS A 240 -3.23 -0.20 15.00
N ARG A 241 -3.03 1.08 15.35
CA ARG A 241 -1.99 1.49 16.28
C ARG A 241 -2.53 1.38 17.70
N ARG A 242 -2.33 0.22 18.34
CA ARG A 242 -2.48 0.11 19.80
C ARG A 242 -1.30 0.84 20.43
N ASN A 243 -1.58 1.81 21.31
CA ASN A 243 -0.59 2.15 22.34
C ASN A 243 -0.42 0.88 23.18
N ARG A 244 0.68 0.16 22.98
CA ARG A 244 1.16 -0.77 24.01
C ARG A 244 1.68 0.10 25.14
N THR A 245 0.79 0.65 25.96
CA THR A 245 1.16 0.95 27.33
C THR A 245 1.61 -0.38 27.90
N ARG A 246 2.93 -0.56 28.07
CA ARG A 246 3.42 -1.55 29.02
C ARG A 246 2.81 -1.14 30.35
N SER A 247 1.74 -1.80 30.75
CA SER A 247 1.34 -1.80 32.14
C SER A 247 2.51 -2.42 32.90
N ASN A 248 3.11 -1.61 33.78
CA ASN A 248 4.24 -1.85 34.67
C ASN A 248 4.79 -3.27 34.75
#